data_AF-A0A197JKF7-F1
#
_entry.id   AF-A0A197JKF7-F1
#
_cell.length_a   1.000
_cell.length_b   1.000
_cell.length_c   1.000
_cell.angle_alpha   90.00
_cell.angle_beta   90.00
_cell.angle_gamma   90.00
#
_symmetry.space_group_name_H-M   'P 1'
#
loop_
_entity.id
_entity.type
_entity.pdbx_description
1 polymer ?
#
loop_
_entity_poly.entity_id
_entity_poly.type
_entity_poly.pdbx_seq_one_letter_code
_entity_poly.pdbx_strand_id
1 'polypeptide(L)'
;MAMHQFPLLVQWSSAPEIYHGFLSVMDRELEVCIEMPSSGTGKTGQTLTKTGLKNISKSSILSSRIGSLSGSEELKEILSGQETQLQQKMEEAKDMASFLVELVDTLEVIMSNKRAKGDKEKPLRYWTHVMEQLDALGWDRVTLVDQDLSRVQIELCDAAQRKHLITARFPPAYPTIPLTIAPLEIPECKDDQLAAQRGLNVGGLSSKQGSALQAAIRQAEAQLEIFQEFWDVMQDFDERTWVIDPEKPTRADKMRRCALGNHCSIQVTVQPLSPRSMPDTRLFGPTASIEPMRTKLYQNAGLWDVKKLPRENLEVLLELEGGFPSPISTNKDDINVGCGICYSFRFEGQVPDQLCSQAKCQQPFHRVCLYEWLRSVPTTRQSFHTLFGSCPYCGETITTSAPKT
;
A
#
# COMPACT_ATOMS: atom_id res chain seq x y z
N MET A 1 34.03 -7.92 12.32
CA MET A 1 34.45 -7.10 11.16
C MET A 1 34.23 -7.78 9.80
N ALA A 2 33.32 -8.76 9.65
CA ALA A 2 33.20 -9.56 8.42
C ALA A 2 32.01 -9.21 7.50
N MET A 3 31.00 -8.46 7.96
CA MET A 3 29.74 -8.26 7.21
C MET A 3 29.70 -6.99 6.33
N HIS A 4 30.79 -6.20 6.25
CA HIS A 4 30.82 -4.96 5.46
C HIS A 4 30.64 -5.15 3.94
N GLN A 5 30.80 -6.37 3.44
CA GLN A 5 30.58 -6.71 2.03
C GLN A 5 29.09 -6.79 1.67
N PHE A 6 28.19 -6.81 2.66
CA PHE A 6 26.74 -6.85 2.49
C PHE A 6 26.12 -5.57 3.05
N PRO A 7 26.07 -4.47 2.27
CA PRO A 7 25.69 -3.14 2.76
C PRO A 7 24.23 -3.05 3.22
N LEU A 8 23.39 -3.99 2.80
CA LEU A 8 21.98 -4.08 3.16
C LEU A 8 21.73 -4.97 4.39
N LEU A 9 22.77 -5.55 5.00
CA LEU A 9 22.67 -6.27 6.27
C LEU A 9 23.04 -5.35 7.44
N VAL A 10 22.06 -5.10 8.31
CA VAL A 10 22.25 -4.24 9.48
C VAL A 10 22.32 -5.13 10.72
N GLN A 11 23.24 -4.82 11.62
CA GLN A 11 23.27 -5.46 12.92
C GLN A 11 22.03 -5.03 13.72
N TRP A 12 21.10 -5.97 13.91
CA TRP A 12 19.84 -5.75 14.59
C TRP A 12 19.96 -5.90 16.12
N SER A 13 20.83 -6.81 16.57
CA SER A 13 21.09 -7.05 17.98
C SER A 13 22.57 -7.42 18.18
N SER A 14 23.14 -7.06 19.32
CA SER A 14 24.52 -7.39 19.71
C SER A 14 24.61 -8.51 20.75
N ALA A 15 23.50 -8.89 21.39
CA ALA A 15 23.45 -10.00 22.35
C ALA A 15 22.04 -10.64 22.40
N PRO A 16 21.76 -11.71 21.63
CA PRO A 16 22.67 -12.38 20.69
C PRO A 16 23.02 -11.48 19.50
N GLU A 17 24.19 -11.72 18.88
CA GLU A 17 24.62 -10.98 17.69
C GLU A 17 23.79 -11.44 16.48
N ILE A 18 22.88 -10.57 16.03
CA ILE A 18 21.94 -10.83 14.94
C ILE A 18 22.10 -9.76 13.87
N TYR A 19 22.18 -10.18 12.62
CA TYR A 19 22.11 -9.33 11.44
C TYR A 19 20.79 -9.56 10.72
N HIS A 20 20.14 -8.48 10.30
CA HIS A 20 18.88 -8.50 9.57
C HIS A 20 18.96 -7.57 8.36
N GLY A 21 18.41 -7.99 7.24
CA GLY A 21 18.36 -7.16 6.05
C GLY A 21 18.19 -7.97 4.79
N PHE A 22 18.81 -7.53 3.70
CA PHE A 22 18.63 -8.13 2.38
C PHE A 22 19.94 -8.60 1.75
N LEU A 23 19.88 -9.71 1.03
CA LEU A 23 20.89 -10.08 0.03
C LEU A 23 20.41 -9.61 -1.33
N SER A 24 21.23 -8.81 -2.02
CA SER A 24 20.96 -8.43 -3.41
C SER A 24 21.45 -9.55 -4.33
N VAL A 25 20.53 -10.11 -5.11
CA VAL A 25 20.80 -11.18 -6.08
C VAL A 25 20.11 -10.83 -7.38
N MET A 26 20.88 -10.53 -8.43
CA MET A 26 20.37 -9.94 -9.67
C MET A 26 19.54 -8.67 -9.40
N ASP A 27 18.30 -8.58 -9.90
CA ASP A 27 17.38 -7.45 -9.70
C ASP A 27 16.42 -7.67 -8.50
N ARG A 28 16.75 -8.56 -7.56
CA ARG A 28 15.89 -8.89 -6.39
C ARG A 28 16.65 -8.71 -5.08
N GLU A 29 15.91 -8.30 -4.05
CA GLU A 29 16.38 -8.20 -2.68
C GLU A 29 15.71 -9.28 -1.83
N LEU A 30 16.50 -10.24 -1.33
CA LEU A 30 16.00 -11.38 -0.57
C LEU A 30 16.23 -11.16 0.93
N GLU A 31 15.14 -11.11 1.69
CA GLU A 31 15.17 -10.88 3.13
C GLU A 31 15.82 -12.07 3.87
N VAL A 32 16.83 -11.77 4.69
CA VAL A 32 17.57 -12.73 5.51
C VAL A 32 17.75 -12.23 6.94
N CYS A 33 17.80 -13.19 7.86
CA CYS A 33 18.14 -12.98 9.26
C CYS A 33 19.20 -14.00 9.68
N ILE A 34 20.30 -13.50 10.21
CA ILE A 34 21.51 -14.27 10.54
C ILE A 34 21.76 -14.14 12.03
N GLU A 35 21.83 -15.26 12.73
CA GLU A 35 22.22 -15.32 14.13
C GLU A 35 23.63 -15.90 14.24
N MET A 36 24.55 -15.11 14.80
CA MET A 36 25.93 -15.55 15.02
C MET A 36 26.02 -16.46 16.26
N PRO A 37 26.95 -17.43 16.28
CA PRO A 37 27.08 -18.35 17.40
C PRO A 37 27.47 -17.59 18.67
N SER A 38 26.78 -17.86 19.77
CA SER A 38 27.02 -17.19 21.05
C SER A 38 28.37 -17.65 21.62
N SER A 39 29.32 -16.72 21.77
CA SER A 39 30.54 -16.96 22.54
C SER A 39 30.16 -17.12 24.02
N GLY A 40 30.03 -18.36 24.48
CA GLY A 40 29.43 -18.64 25.78
C GLY A 40 30.18 -18.04 26.97
N THR A 41 29.47 -17.25 27.78
CA THR A 41 29.31 -17.50 29.24
C THR A 41 28.00 -16.87 29.71
N GLY A 42 27.01 -17.67 30.13
CA GLY A 42 25.91 -17.21 30.99
C GLY A 42 24.48 -17.60 30.58
N LYS A 43 23.98 -18.66 31.23
CA LYS A 43 22.59 -18.93 31.65
C LYS A 43 21.43 -18.78 30.64
N THR A 44 20.95 -19.95 30.21
CA THR A 44 19.54 -20.41 30.17
C THR A 44 18.44 -19.35 30.00
N GLY A 45 17.75 -19.45 28.86
CA GLY A 45 16.29 -19.39 28.78
C GLY A 45 15.67 -17.99 28.83
N GLN A 46 15.69 -17.29 27.69
CA GLN A 46 14.62 -16.34 27.37
C GLN A 46 14.12 -16.58 25.97
N THR A 47 12.90 -17.11 25.90
CA THR A 47 12.05 -17.11 24.71
C THR A 47 11.82 -15.66 24.28
N LEU A 48 12.43 -15.26 23.15
CA LEU A 48 12.18 -13.97 22.53
C LEU A 48 10.69 -13.87 22.16
N THR A 49 9.96 -13.06 22.92
CA THR A 49 8.65 -12.55 22.53
C THR A 49 8.80 -11.08 22.23
N LYS A 50 8.59 -10.67 20.97
CA LYS A 50 7.76 -9.51 20.55
C LYS A 50 8.14 -8.97 19.16
N THR A 51 7.14 -9.06 18.28
CA THR A 51 6.61 -8.00 17.40
C THR A 51 7.65 -7.17 16.63
N GLY A 52 7.93 -7.58 15.39
CA GLY A 52 8.65 -6.77 14.40
C GLY A 52 8.84 -7.47 13.05
N LEU A 53 8.90 -8.80 13.02
CA LEU A 53 9.19 -9.59 11.80
C LEU A 53 7.95 -10.40 11.42
N LYS A 54 7.09 -9.87 10.54
CA LYS A 54 5.82 -10.53 10.18
C LYS A 54 5.97 -11.68 9.16
N ASN A 55 7.11 -11.79 8.46
CA ASN A 55 7.28 -12.73 7.33
C ASN A 55 8.47 -13.71 7.44
N ILE A 56 9.23 -13.71 8.55
CA ILE A 56 10.32 -14.67 8.75
C ILE A 56 9.77 -15.91 9.44
N SER A 57 9.85 -17.04 8.75
CA SER A 57 9.53 -18.34 9.32
C SER A 57 10.49 -18.66 10.48
N LYS A 58 9.94 -19.02 11.64
CA LYS A 58 10.66 -19.25 12.91
C LYS A 58 11.72 -20.35 12.87
N SER A 59 11.76 -21.17 11.81
CA SER A 59 12.77 -22.21 11.62
C SER A 59 13.97 -21.67 10.85
N SER A 60 15.16 -21.92 11.38
CA SER A 60 16.40 -21.75 10.62
C SER A 60 16.34 -22.60 9.36
N ILE A 61 16.73 -22.01 8.23
CA ILE A 61 16.87 -22.69 6.94
C ILE A 61 18.12 -23.55 7.00
N LEU A 62 19.21 -22.99 7.55
CA LEU A 62 20.50 -23.66 7.71
C LEU A 62 21.09 -23.31 9.08
N SER A 63 21.86 -24.21 9.67
CA SER A 63 22.53 -23.98 10.95
C SER A 63 23.83 -24.75 11.04
N SER A 64 24.92 -24.08 11.42
CA SER A 64 26.21 -24.71 11.61
C SER A 64 27.01 -24.01 12.72
N ARG A 65 28.28 -24.40 12.88
CA ARG A 65 29.21 -23.78 13.84
C ARG A 65 29.46 -22.29 13.60
N ILE A 66 29.23 -21.79 12.38
CA ILE A 66 29.46 -20.37 12.02
C ILE A 66 28.21 -19.49 12.20
N GLY A 67 27.06 -20.08 12.56
CA GLY A 67 25.81 -19.36 12.86
C GLY A 67 24.58 -20.06 12.30
N SER A 68 23.45 -19.37 12.30
CA SER A 68 22.22 -19.83 11.65
C SER A 68 21.68 -18.80 10.66
N LEU A 69 21.10 -19.30 9.57
CA LEU A 69 20.46 -18.49 8.54
C LEU A 69 18.96 -18.77 8.55
N SER A 70 18.17 -17.72 8.60
CA SER A 70 16.73 -17.71 8.35
C SER A 70 16.39 -16.64 7.33
N GLY A 71 15.18 -16.68 6.77
CA GLY A 71 14.76 -15.72 5.75
C GLY A 71 13.29 -15.87 5.39
N SER A 72 12.87 -15.10 4.40
CA SER A 72 11.49 -15.08 3.92
C SER A 72 11.07 -16.42 3.30
N GLU A 73 9.75 -16.62 3.18
CA GLU A 73 9.19 -17.80 2.49
C GLU A 73 9.66 -17.89 1.04
N GLU A 74 9.79 -16.73 0.37
CA GLU A 74 10.36 -16.61 -0.98
C GLU A 74 11.79 -17.18 -1.06
N LEU A 75 12.65 -16.87 -0.09
CA LEU A 75 14.00 -17.45 -0.04
C LEU A 75 13.94 -18.96 0.15
N LYS A 76 13.05 -19.47 1.03
CA LYS A 76 12.87 -20.90 1.25
C LYS A 76 12.41 -21.63 0.00
N GLU A 77 11.46 -21.06 -0.74
CA GLU A 77 11.00 -21.57 -2.03
C GLU A 77 12.09 -21.56 -3.11
N ILE A 78 12.93 -20.51 -3.13
CA ILE A 78 14.05 -20.44 -4.07
C ILE A 78 15.04 -21.57 -3.78
N LEU A 79 15.37 -21.78 -2.52
CA LEU A 79 16.36 -22.75 -2.03
C LEU A 79 15.85 -24.19 -1.93
N SER A 80 14.55 -24.42 -2.11
CA SER A 80 13.94 -25.74 -1.98
C SER A 80 14.59 -26.79 -2.89
N GLY A 81 15.02 -27.91 -2.30
CA GLY A 81 15.73 -28.99 -2.97
C GLY A 81 17.25 -28.84 -3.05
N GLN A 82 17.83 -27.77 -2.48
CA GLN A 82 19.28 -27.51 -2.39
C GLN A 82 19.78 -27.46 -0.95
N GLU A 83 18.93 -27.76 0.03
CA GLU A 83 19.20 -27.57 1.46
C GLU A 83 20.40 -28.41 1.91
N THR A 84 20.50 -29.67 1.48
CA THR A 84 21.60 -30.56 1.86
C THR A 84 22.95 -30.07 1.33
N GLN A 85 23.00 -29.56 0.10
CA GLN A 85 24.24 -29.05 -0.49
C GLN A 85 24.68 -27.74 0.18
N LEU A 86 23.73 -26.84 0.44
CA LEU A 86 24.03 -25.58 1.12
C LEU A 86 24.40 -25.78 2.59
N GLN A 87 23.79 -26.76 3.27
CA GLN A 87 24.16 -27.16 4.62
C GLN A 87 25.61 -27.65 4.67
N GLN A 88 26.03 -28.48 3.71
CA GLN A 88 27.43 -28.93 3.60
C GLN A 88 28.38 -27.75 3.37
N LYS A 89 28.06 -26.84 2.44
CA LYS A 89 28.85 -25.62 2.21
C LYS A 89 28.95 -24.74 3.47
N MET A 90 27.88 -24.63 4.24
CA MET A 90 27.85 -23.87 5.50
C MET A 90 28.68 -24.52 6.61
N GLU A 91 28.83 -25.84 6.60
CA GLU A 91 29.69 -26.58 7.54
C GLU A 91 31.18 -26.42 7.20
N GLU A 92 31.50 -26.46 5.90
CA GLU A 92 32.85 -26.32 5.36
C GLU A 92 33.35 -24.86 5.35
N ALA A 93 32.44 -23.88 5.35
CA ALA A 93 32.77 -22.47 5.34
C ALA A 93 33.61 -22.03 6.55
N LYS A 94 34.53 -21.10 6.30
CA LYS A 94 35.43 -20.53 7.30
C LYS A 94 34.69 -19.60 8.27
N ASP A 95 33.81 -18.77 7.73
CA ASP A 95 33.01 -17.79 8.45
C ASP A 95 31.71 -17.51 7.67
N MET A 96 30.77 -16.83 8.33
CA MET A 96 29.47 -16.50 7.75
C MET A 96 29.59 -15.61 6.51
N ALA A 97 30.57 -14.70 6.44
CA ALA A 97 30.72 -13.82 5.28
C ALA A 97 31.11 -14.61 4.03
N SER A 98 32.06 -15.54 4.16
CA SER A 98 32.48 -16.44 3.08
C SER A 98 31.32 -17.31 2.60
N PHE A 99 30.50 -17.82 3.53
CA PHE A 99 29.30 -18.59 3.19
C PHE A 99 28.26 -17.74 2.43
N LEU A 100 28.02 -16.49 2.84
CA LEU A 100 27.04 -15.63 2.17
C LEU A 100 27.42 -15.32 0.72
N VAL A 101 28.72 -15.19 0.41
CA VAL A 101 29.18 -15.03 -0.98
C VAL A 101 28.80 -16.26 -1.81
N GLU A 102 29.12 -17.47 -1.31
CA GLU A 102 28.75 -18.71 -2.00
C GLU A 102 27.24 -18.91 -2.11
N LEU A 103 26.48 -18.43 -1.11
CA LEU A 103 25.02 -18.46 -1.13
C LEU A 103 24.47 -17.54 -2.23
N VAL A 104 25.00 -16.32 -2.36
CA VAL A 104 24.62 -15.39 -3.45
C VAL A 104 24.92 -16.01 -4.80
N ASP A 105 26.13 -16.56 -5.03
CA ASP A 105 26.49 -17.23 -6.28
C ASP A 105 25.54 -18.40 -6.59
N THR A 106 25.20 -19.20 -5.57
CA THR A 106 24.29 -20.34 -5.73
C THR A 106 22.87 -19.86 -6.04
N LEU A 107 22.41 -18.78 -5.42
CA LEU A 107 21.11 -18.15 -5.70
C LEU A 107 21.06 -17.58 -7.13
N GLU A 108 22.11 -16.91 -7.61
CA GLU A 108 22.20 -16.43 -8.98
C GLU A 108 22.10 -17.57 -10.00
N VAL A 109 22.79 -18.68 -9.75
CA VAL A 109 22.72 -19.87 -10.61
C VAL A 109 21.33 -20.51 -10.59
N ILE A 110 20.71 -20.66 -9.40
CA ILE A 110 19.36 -21.21 -9.27
C ILE A 110 18.35 -20.30 -9.98
N MET A 111 18.45 -18.99 -9.80
CA MET A 111 17.55 -18.01 -10.38
C MET A 111 17.74 -17.90 -11.89
N SER A 112 18.97 -17.96 -12.40
CA SER A 112 19.28 -18.01 -13.83
C SER A 112 18.79 -19.32 -14.47
N ASN A 113 18.96 -20.45 -13.78
CA ASN A 113 18.44 -21.74 -14.24
C ASN A 113 16.92 -21.85 -14.12
N LYS A 114 16.28 -21.23 -13.12
CA LYS A 114 14.82 -21.11 -13.01
C LYS A 114 14.27 -20.16 -14.09
N ARG A 115 15.00 -19.11 -14.48
CA ARG A 115 14.68 -18.27 -15.64
C ARG A 115 14.76 -19.09 -16.95
N ALA A 116 15.83 -19.86 -17.12
CA ALA A 116 16.03 -20.74 -18.28
C ALA A 116 15.10 -21.97 -18.32
N LYS A 117 14.69 -22.52 -17.17
CA LYS A 117 13.72 -23.64 -17.07
C LYS A 117 12.26 -23.17 -16.99
N GLY A 118 12.02 -21.94 -16.55
CA GLY A 118 10.72 -21.26 -16.54
C GLY A 118 10.28 -20.87 -17.94
N ASP A 119 11.24 -20.62 -18.84
CA ASP A 119 11.08 -20.77 -20.29
C ASP A 119 10.99 -22.25 -20.65
N LYS A 120 9.86 -22.89 -20.34
CA LYS A 120 9.37 -23.89 -21.28
C LYS A 120 9.06 -23.12 -22.55
N GLU A 121 9.94 -23.22 -23.55
CA GLU A 121 9.78 -22.56 -24.85
C GLU A 121 8.31 -22.64 -25.28
N LYS A 122 7.64 -21.49 -25.24
CA LYS A 122 6.20 -21.45 -25.45
C LYS A 122 5.95 -21.93 -26.88
N PRO A 123 5.00 -22.86 -27.08
CA PRO A 123 4.80 -23.45 -28.40
C PRO A 123 4.40 -22.37 -29.40
N LEU A 124 4.74 -22.50 -30.68
CA LEU A 124 4.45 -21.49 -31.72
C LEU A 124 3.00 -20.99 -31.68
N ARG A 125 2.05 -21.91 -31.42
CA ARG A 125 0.62 -21.59 -31.25
C ARG A 125 0.35 -20.51 -30.19
N TYR A 126 1.11 -20.46 -29.11
CA TYR A 126 0.96 -19.43 -28.08
C TYR A 126 1.18 -18.05 -28.68
N TRP A 127 2.34 -17.86 -29.32
CA TRP A 127 2.74 -16.58 -29.92
C TRP A 127 1.74 -16.14 -30.99
N THR A 128 1.34 -17.05 -31.88
CA THR A 128 0.36 -16.77 -32.93
C THR A 128 -0.95 -16.25 -32.35
N HIS A 129 -1.53 -16.94 -31.36
CA HIS A 129 -2.81 -16.51 -30.79
C HIS A 129 -2.70 -15.21 -30.00
N VAL A 130 -1.59 -14.97 -29.28
CA VAL A 130 -1.40 -13.70 -28.56
C VAL A 130 -1.27 -12.55 -29.54
N MET A 131 -0.47 -12.69 -30.60
CA MET A 131 -0.34 -11.65 -31.63
C MET A 131 -1.65 -11.38 -32.35
N GLU A 132 -2.41 -12.43 -32.71
CA GLU A 132 -3.76 -12.26 -33.27
C GLU A 132 -4.70 -11.45 -32.36
N GLN A 133 -4.63 -11.63 -31.03
CA GLN A 133 -5.40 -10.82 -30.09
C GLN A 133 -4.98 -9.34 -30.11
N LEU A 134 -3.67 -9.07 -30.17
CA LEU A 134 -3.13 -7.70 -30.14
C LEU A 134 -3.35 -6.97 -31.46
N ASP A 135 -3.19 -7.66 -32.59
CA ASP A 135 -3.50 -7.14 -33.93
C ASP A 135 -4.98 -6.77 -34.04
N ALA A 136 -5.87 -7.64 -33.53
CA ALA A 136 -7.31 -7.38 -33.52
C ALA A 136 -7.71 -6.22 -32.58
N LEU A 137 -6.95 -6.00 -31.49
CA LEU A 137 -7.18 -4.91 -30.56
C LEU A 137 -6.72 -3.55 -31.13
N GLY A 138 -5.61 -3.55 -31.87
CA GLY A 138 -4.90 -2.34 -32.28
C GLY A 138 -3.72 -2.05 -31.35
N TRP A 139 -2.52 -1.95 -31.93
CA TRP A 139 -1.28 -1.69 -31.20
C TRP A 139 -1.18 -0.28 -30.63
N ASP A 140 -1.96 0.67 -31.15
CA ASP A 140 -2.04 2.05 -30.67
C ASP A 140 -2.50 2.14 -29.20
N ARG A 141 -3.23 1.12 -28.74
CA ARG A 141 -3.75 1.04 -27.37
C ARG A 141 -2.80 0.33 -26.41
N VAL A 142 -1.76 -0.33 -26.92
CA VAL A 142 -0.85 -1.16 -26.13
C VAL A 142 0.30 -0.30 -25.63
N THR A 143 0.45 -0.19 -24.31
CA THR A 143 1.46 0.68 -23.68
C THR A 143 2.69 -0.06 -23.19
N LEU A 144 2.53 -1.31 -22.76
CA LEU A 144 3.63 -2.15 -22.27
C LEU A 144 3.40 -3.60 -22.67
N VAL A 145 4.48 -4.27 -23.05
CA VAL A 145 4.49 -5.69 -23.40
C VAL A 145 5.73 -6.33 -22.80
N ASP A 146 5.55 -7.38 -22.00
CA ASP A 146 6.68 -8.17 -21.49
C ASP A 146 7.35 -8.93 -22.64
N GLN A 147 8.66 -9.17 -22.53
CA GLN A 147 9.45 -9.84 -23.59
C GLN A 147 8.87 -11.20 -24.01
N ASP A 148 8.25 -11.90 -23.08
CA ASP A 148 7.67 -13.21 -23.29
C ASP A 148 6.17 -13.18 -23.68
N LEU A 149 5.61 -11.99 -23.91
CA LEU A 149 4.18 -11.72 -24.16
C LEU A 149 3.23 -12.29 -23.08
N SER A 150 3.74 -12.63 -21.88
CA SER A 150 2.87 -13.13 -20.80
C SER A 150 2.02 -12.03 -20.18
N ARG A 151 2.44 -10.77 -20.30
CA ARG A 151 1.74 -9.61 -19.77
C ARG A 151 1.72 -8.52 -20.82
N VAL A 152 0.54 -7.93 -20.97
CA VAL A 152 0.30 -6.77 -21.83
C VAL A 152 -0.50 -5.75 -21.06
N GLN A 153 -0.07 -4.49 -21.10
CA GLN A 153 -0.80 -3.34 -20.56
C GLN A 153 -1.44 -2.57 -21.70
N ILE A 154 -2.72 -2.23 -21.50
CA ILE A 154 -3.55 -1.57 -22.49
C ILE A 154 -4.09 -0.29 -21.86
N GLU A 155 -4.07 0.80 -22.61
CA GLU A 155 -4.67 2.07 -22.23
C GLU A 155 -6.09 2.17 -22.80
N LEU A 156 -7.03 2.51 -21.92
CA LEU A 156 -8.41 2.83 -22.23
C LEU A 156 -8.63 4.32 -21.95
N CYS A 157 -9.46 4.96 -22.76
CA CYS A 157 -9.94 6.31 -22.48
C CYS A 157 -11.44 6.24 -22.22
N ASP A 158 -11.90 6.91 -21.18
CA ASP A 158 -13.33 7.06 -20.94
C ASP A 158 -13.94 8.25 -21.70
N ALA A 159 -15.24 8.50 -21.52
CA ALA A 159 -15.96 9.57 -22.20
C ALA A 159 -15.38 10.98 -21.92
N ALA A 160 -14.76 11.18 -20.76
CA ALA A 160 -14.08 12.42 -20.38
C ALA A 160 -12.58 12.43 -20.75
N GLN A 161 -12.12 11.49 -21.56
CA GLN A 161 -10.72 11.34 -21.98
C GLN A 161 -9.75 11.07 -20.83
N ARG A 162 -10.26 10.52 -19.71
CA ARG A 162 -9.40 10.05 -18.62
C ARG A 162 -8.82 8.70 -19.02
N LYS A 163 -7.51 8.56 -18.83
CA LYS A 163 -6.77 7.33 -19.09
C LYS A 163 -6.99 6.33 -17.95
N HIS A 164 -7.25 5.09 -18.33
CA HIS A 164 -7.38 3.92 -17.46
C HIS A 164 -6.48 2.81 -17.99
N LEU A 165 -5.78 2.11 -17.11
CA LEU A 165 -4.86 1.06 -17.50
C LEU A 165 -5.43 -0.31 -17.13
N ILE A 166 -5.40 -1.24 -18.09
CA ILE A 166 -5.83 -2.62 -17.89
C ILE A 166 -4.66 -3.55 -18.23
N THR A 167 -4.44 -4.55 -17.39
CA THR A 167 -3.36 -5.53 -17.59
C THR A 167 -3.97 -6.88 -17.96
N ALA A 168 -3.67 -7.36 -19.17
CA ALA A 168 -3.96 -8.72 -19.60
C ALA A 168 -2.78 -9.64 -19.32
N ARG A 169 -3.05 -10.85 -18.83
CA ARG A 169 -2.06 -11.90 -18.57
C ARG A 169 -2.39 -13.16 -19.35
N PHE A 170 -1.46 -13.60 -20.18
CA PHE A 170 -1.55 -14.78 -21.03
C PHE A 170 -0.80 -15.95 -20.38
N PRO A 171 -1.52 -16.96 -19.85
CA PRO A 171 -0.87 -18.10 -19.21
C PRO A 171 -0.07 -18.94 -20.22
N PRO A 172 0.97 -19.69 -19.81
CA PRO A 172 1.80 -20.47 -20.72
C PRO A 172 1.04 -21.48 -21.60
N ALA A 173 -0.12 -21.95 -21.14
CA ALA A 173 -0.98 -22.87 -21.88
C ALA A 173 -2.09 -22.17 -22.69
N TYR A 174 -2.02 -20.86 -22.93
CA TYR A 174 -2.95 -20.12 -23.79
C TYR A 174 -2.91 -20.63 -25.24
N PRO A 175 -4.04 -20.73 -25.96
CA PRO A 175 -5.41 -20.38 -25.56
C PRO A 175 -6.19 -21.48 -24.82
N THR A 176 -5.57 -22.63 -24.51
CA THR A 176 -6.24 -23.73 -23.80
C THR A 176 -6.69 -23.30 -22.40
N ILE A 177 -5.85 -22.52 -21.72
CA ILE A 177 -6.23 -21.78 -20.51
C ILE A 177 -6.54 -20.34 -20.94
N PRO A 178 -7.70 -19.78 -20.55
CA PRO A 178 -8.07 -18.43 -20.92
C PRO A 178 -7.08 -17.40 -20.35
N LEU A 179 -6.95 -16.26 -21.03
CA LEU A 179 -6.25 -15.11 -20.47
C LEU A 179 -6.96 -14.63 -19.21
N THR A 180 -6.22 -13.94 -18.34
CA THR A 180 -6.79 -13.26 -17.17
C THR A 180 -6.59 -11.77 -17.30
N ILE A 181 -7.55 -11.01 -16.77
CA ILE A 181 -7.49 -9.55 -16.71
C ILE A 181 -7.28 -9.17 -15.26
N ALA A 182 -6.26 -8.36 -14.99
CA ALA A 182 -6.05 -7.80 -13.66
C ALA A 182 -7.25 -6.91 -13.28
N PRO A 183 -7.62 -6.82 -11.99
CA PRO A 183 -8.68 -5.93 -11.55
C PRO A 183 -8.45 -4.51 -12.05
N LEU A 184 -9.49 -3.91 -12.62
CA LEU A 184 -9.46 -2.52 -13.05
C LEU A 184 -9.43 -1.62 -11.82
N GLU A 185 -8.72 -0.50 -11.88
CA GLU A 185 -8.67 0.49 -10.80
C GLU A 185 -9.98 1.30 -10.73
N ILE A 186 -11.08 0.64 -10.37
CA ILE A 186 -12.41 1.22 -10.19
C ILE A 186 -12.81 1.20 -8.72
N PRO A 187 -13.68 2.12 -8.27
CA PRO A 187 -14.10 2.15 -6.89
C PRO A 187 -14.96 0.93 -6.53
N GLU A 188 -14.59 0.24 -5.44
CA GLU A 188 -15.35 -0.91 -4.96
C GLU A 188 -16.78 -0.52 -4.57
N CYS A 189 -17.76 -1.28 -5.07
CA CYS A 189 -19.16 -1.20 -4.69
C CYS A 189 -19.51 -2.39 -3.80
N LYS A 190 -19.94 -2.10 -2.56
CA LYS A 190 -20.38 -3.13 -1.59
C LYS A 190 -21.85 -3.52 -1.73
N ASP A 191 -22.57 -2.81 -2.61
CA ASP A 191 -23.96 -3.11 -2.90
C ASP A 191 -24.01 -4.12 -4.05
N ASP A 192 -23.98 -5.41 -3.70
CA ASP A 192 -23.98 -6.51 -4.65
C ASP A 192 -25.20 -6.48 -5.60
N GLN A 193 -26.34 -5.95 -5.14
CA GLN A 193 -27.55 -5.87 -5.95
C GLN A 193 -27.45 -4.76 -6.99
N LEU A 194 -26.97 -3.57 -6.61
CA LEU A 194 -26.79 -2.45 -7.52
C LEU A 194 -25.59 -2.69 -8.47
N ALA A 195 -24.54 -3.35 -7.98
CA ALA A 195 -23.40 -3.79 -8.77
C ALA A 195 -23.80 -4.81 -9.85
N ALA A 196 -24.64 -5.80 -9.50
CA ALA A 196 -25.18 -6.77 -10.44
C ALA A 196 -26.13 -6.12 -11.47
N GLN A 197 -27.00 -5.20 -11.05
CA GLN A 197 -27.89 -4.45 -11.95
C GLN A 197 -27.12 -3.58 -12.95
N ARG A 198 -25.95 -3.07 -12.56
CA ARG A 198 -25.06 -2.27 -13.41
C ARG A 198 -24.04 -3.10 -14.19
N GLY A 199 -24.07 -4.43 -14.09
CA GLY A 199 -23.20 -5.32 -14.88
C GLY A 199 -21.74 -5.39 -14.42
N LEU A 200 -21.44 -5.08 -13.15
CA LEU A 200 -20.09 -5.18 -12.59
C LEU A 200 -19.71 -6.66 -12.38
N ASN A 201 -18.99 -7.23 -13.34
CA ASN A 201 -18.34 -8.53 -13.20
C ASN A 201 -16.90 -8.34 -12.73
N VAL A 202 -16.63 -8.78 -11.49
CA VAL A 202 -15.29 -8.84 -10.88
C VAL A 202 -14.65 -10.24 -11.03
N GLY A 203 -15.39 -11.20 -11.59
CA GLY A 203 -14.91 -12.54 -11.90
C GLY A 203 -14.28 -12.62 -13.28
N GLY A 204 -13.07 -13.18 -13.35
CA GLY A 204 -12.22 -13.27 -14.54
C GLY A 204 -12.95 -13.64 -15.84
N LEU A 205 -12.61 -12.87 -16.88
CA LEU A 205 -13.22 -12.93 -18.21
C LEU A 205 -12.69 -14.15 -18.97
N SER A 206 -13.48 -15.23 -19.01
CA SER A 206 -13.18 -16.42 -19.80
C SER A 206 -14.04 -16.42 -21.06
N SER A 207 -13.45 -16.06 -22.20
CA SER A 207 -14.07 -16.29 -23.51
C SER A 207 -13.28 -17.36 -24.26
N LYS A 208 -14.02 -18.33 -24.80
CA LYS A 208 -13.48 -19.31 -25.76
C LYS A 208 -13.61 -18.69 -27.16
N GLN A 209 -12.50 -18.63 -27.90
CA GLN A 209 -12.32 -18.17 -29.29
C GLN A 209 -11.76 -16.74 -29.47
N GLY A 210 -11.16 -16.52 -30.66
CA GLY A 210 -10.13 -15.53 -31.03
C GLY A 210 -10.43 -14.03 -30.87
N SER A 211 -11.36 -13.63 -30.02
CA SER A 211 -11.58 -12.23 -29.63
C SER A 211 -11.72 -12.06 -28.12
N ALA A 212 -11.12 -12.96 -27.32
CA ALA A 212 -11.24 -12.96 -25.86
C ALA A 212 -10.74 -11.65 -25.24
N LEU A 213 -9.62 -11.12 -25.73
CA LEU A 213 -9.09 -9.85 -25.27
C LEU A 213 -10.03 -8.69 -25.62
N GLN A 214 -10.47 -8.60 -26.87
CA GLN A 214 -11.37 -7.54 -27.32
C GLN A 214 -12.73 -7.56 -26.60
N ALA A 215 -13.27 -8.75 -26.30
CA ALA A 215 -14.47 -8.89 -25.49
C ALA A 215 -14.25 -8.37 -24.07
N ALA A 216 -13.12 -8.71 -23.46
CA ALA A 216 -12.76 -8.23 -22.13
C ALA A 216 -12.59 -6.71 -22.09
N ILE A 217 -11.96 -6.12 -23.11
CA ILE A 217 -11.78 -4.66 -23.22
C ILE A 217 -13.13 -3.95 -23.37
N ARG A 218 -14.03 -4.43 -24.24
CA ARG A 218 -15.39 -3.85 -24.37
C ARG A 218 -16.16 -3.89 -23.06
N GLN A 219 -15.99 -4.95 -22.28
CA GLN A 219 -16.62 -5.05 -20.96
C GLN A 219 -16.00 -4.07 -19.95
N ALA A 220 -14.68 -3.90 -19.95
CA ALA A 220 -14.02 -2.90 -19.12
C ALA A 220 -14.48 -1.48 -19.48
N GLU A 221 -14.56 -1.14 -20.77
CA GLU A 221 -15.09 0.14 -21.25
C GLU A 221 -16.53 0.38 -20.77
N ALA A 222 -17.39 -0.63 -20.84
CA ALA A 222 -18.75 -0.55 -20.30
C ALA A 222 -18.77 -0.31 -18.78
N GLN A 223 -17.80 -0.84 -18.03
CA GLN A 223 -17.68 -0.56 -16.60
C GLN A 223 -17.22 0.88 -16.32
N LEU A 224 -16.29 1.41 -17.13
CA LEU A 224 -15.84 2.80 -17.00
C LEU A 224 -17.00 3.79 -17.16
N GLU A 225 -17.96 3.50 -18.05
CA GLU A 225 -19.12 4.37 -18.28
C GLU A 225 -20.01 4.55 -17.03
N ILE A 226 -20.03 3.55 -16.14
CA ILE A 226 -20.84 3.59 -14.90
C ILE A 226 -20.32 4.65 -13.93
N PHE A 227 -19.00 4.89 -13.90
CA PHE A 227 -18.33 5.71 -12.88
C PHE A 227 -17.95 7.11 -13.37
N GLN A 228 -18.44 7.55 -14.54
CA GLN A 228 -18.12 8.87 -15.10
C GLN A 228 -18.38 10.00 -14.10
N GLU A 229 -19.59 10.05 -13.54
CA GLU A 229 -19.97 11.08 -12.58
C GLU A 229 -19.16 11.02 -11.27
N PHE A 230 -18.78 9.81 -10.85
CA PHE A 230 -17.93 9.63 -9.67
C PHE A 230 -16.56 10.28 -9.90
N TRP A 231 -15.91 9.99 -11.03
CA TRP A 231 -14.62 10.59 -11.33
C TRP A 231 -14.71 12.09 -11.58
N ASP A 232 -15.83 12.61 -12.08
CA ASP A 232 -16.04 14.07 -12.19
C ASP A 232 -16.03 14.73 -10.81
N VAL A 233 -16.73 14.13 -9.84
CA VAL A 233 -16.75 14.60 -8.45
C VAL A 233 -15.37 14.51 -7.80
N MET A 234 -14.67 13.38 -7.96
CA MET A 234 -13.34 13.22 -7.37
C MET A 234 -12.33 14.20 -7.97
N GLN A 235 -12.40 14.44 -9.28
CA GLN A 235 -11.55 15.40 -9.98
C GLN A 235 -11.81 16.85 -9.52
N ASP A 236 -13.08 17.24 -9.27
CA ASP A 236 -13.38 18.56 -8.70
C ASP A 236 -12.75 18.75 -7.32
N PHE A 237 -12.71 17.72 -6.46
CA PHE A 237 -11.96 17.77 -5.21
C PHE A 237 -10.45 17.90 -5.45
N ASP A 238 -9.90 17.08 -6.33
CA ASP A 238 -8.46 17.03 -6.61
C ASP A 238 -7.92 18.35 -7.20
N GLU A 239 -8.72 19.03 -8.03
CA GLU A 239 -8.32 20.27 -8.70
C GLU A 239 -8.61 21.53 -7.90
N ARG A 240 -9.69 21.54 -7.10
CA ARG A 240 -10.19 22.76 -6.44
C ARG A 240 -10.00 22.78 -4.93
N THR A 241 -9.41 21.74 -4.36
CA THR A 241 -9.10 21.69 -2.92
C THR A 241 -7.65 21.26 -2.69
N TRP A 242 -7.14 21.56 -1.49
CA TRP A 242 -5.89 20.99 -1.04
C TRP A 242 -6.14 19.60 -0.44
N VAL A 243 -5.97 18.56 -1.26
CA VAL A 243 -6.03 17.17 -0.82
C VAL A 243 -4.78 16.82 -0.01
N ILE A 244 -4.99 16.58 1.28
CA ILE A 244 -3.99 16.10 2.23
C ILE A 244 -3.81 14.59 2.11
N ASP A 245 -4.88 13.82 1.87
CA ASP A 245 -4.78 12.36 1.80
C ASP A 245 -5.87 11.76 0.89
N PRO A 246 -5.58 10.76 0.06
CA PRO A 246 -4.26 10.19 -0.24
C PRO A 246 -3.34 11.18 -0.98
N GLU A 247 -2.02 11.01 -0.88
CA GLU A 247 -1.04 11.88 -1.58
C GLU A 247 -1.13 11.77 -3.10
N LYS A 248 -1.32 10.54 -3.57
CA LYS A 248 -1.41 10.20 -4.98
C LYS A 248 -2.70 9.41 -5.18
N PRO A 249 -3.84 10.11 -5.34
CA PRO A 249 -5.09 9.43 -5.46
C PRO A 249 -5.17 8.57 -6.72
N THR A 250 -5.74 7.39 -6.58
CA THR A 250 -6.05 6.46 -7.66
C THR A 250 -7.50 6.60 -8.09
N ARG A 251 -7.86 5.97 -9.22
CA ARG A 251 -9.24 5.94 -9.73
C ARG A 251 -10.18 5.07 -8.88
N ALA A 252 -9.63 4.24 -7.99
CA ALA A 252 -10.38 3.43 -7.03
C ALA A 252 -10.66 4.15 -5.69
N ASP A 253 -9.89 5.21 -5.38
CA ASP A 253 -9.97 5.88 -4.09
C ASP A 253 -11.25 6.71 -3.95
N LYS A 254 -12.11 6.30 -3.02
CA LYS A 254 -13.42 6.93 -2.72
C LYS A 254 -13.34 8.09 -1.74
N MET A 255 -12.16 8.33 -1.16
CA MET A 255 -11.98 9.25 -0.04
C MET A 255 -10.98 10.35 -0.39
N ARG A 256 -11.26 11.57 0.08
CA ARG A 256 -10.32 12.70 0.11
C ARG A 256 -10.35 13.37 1.47
N ARG A 257 -9.18 13.57 2.08
CA ARG A 257 -9.00 14.47 3.22
C ARG A 257 -8.56 15.81 2.71
N CYS A 258 -9.44 16.81 2.75
CA CYS A 258 -9.20 18.15 2.24
C CYS A 258 -8.88 19.11 3.39
N ALA A 259 -7.93 20.03 3.20
CA ALA A 259 -7.63 21.06 4.18
C ALA A 259 -8.80 22.04 4.32
N LEU A 260 -9.04 22.54 5.54
CA LEU A 260 -9.97 23.64 5.82
C LEU A 260 -9.27 24.91 6.33
N GLY A 261 -7.94 24.86 6.51
CA GLY A 261 -7.15 25.91 7.17
C GLY A 261 -7.14 25.78 8.69
N ASN A 262 -6.30 26.57 9.37
CA ASN A 262 -6.19 26.61 10.84
C ASN A 262 -6.05 25.22 11.50
N HIS A 263 -5.18 24.36 10.96
CA HIS A 263 -4.97 22.98 11.41
C HIS A 263 -6.23 22.09 11.39
N CYS A 264 -7.26 22.50 10.64
CA CYS A 264 -8.48 21.74 10.43
C CYS A 264 -8.49 21.11 9.02
N SER A 265 -9.13 19.94 8.92
CA SER A 265 -9.34 19.24 7.65
C SER A 265 -10.64 18.43 7.72
N ILE A 266 -11.21 18.15 6.56
CA ILE A 266 -12.40 17.32 6.41
C ILE A 266 -12.09 16.14 5.51
N GLN A 267 -12.32 14.93 6.01
CA GLN A 267 -12.36 13.74 5.20
C GLN A 267 -13.76 13.58 4.62
N VAL A 268 -13.82 13.38 3.30
CA VAL A 268 -15.03 13.18 2.52
C VAL A 268 -14.95 11.81 1.86
N THR A 269 -15.93 10.95 2.08
CA THR A 269 -16.03 9.64 1.44
C THR A 269 -17.24 9.61 0.53
N VAL A 270 -17.00 9.54 -0.78
CA VAL A 270 -18.01 9.61 -1.83
C VAL A 270 -18.55 8.22 -2.15
N GLN A 271 -19.87 8.11 -2.31
CA GLN A 271 -20.50 6.87 -2.78
C GLN A 271 -20.37 6.76 -4.31
N PRO A 272 -19.76 5.70 -4.86
CA PRO A 272 -19.44 5.64 -6.29
C PRO A 272 -20.65 5.65 -7.24
N LEU A 273 -21.77 5.07 -6.82
CA LEU A 273 -22.98 4.93 -7.65
C LEU A 273 -24.00 6.04 -7.41
N SER A 274 -23.71 6.94 -6.49
CA SER A 274 -24.53 8.09 -6.10
C SER A 274 -23.62 9.27 -5.70
N PRO A 275 -22.66 9.68 -6.55
CA PRO A 275 -21.55 10.54 -6.15
C PRO A 275 -21.96 11.97 -5.75
N ARG A 276 -23.14 12.45 -6.19
CA ARG A 276 -23.70 13.74 -5.79
C ARG A 276 -24.59 13.70 -4.53
N SER A 277 -24.81 12.52 -3.96
CA SER A 277 -25.49 12.40 -2.67
C SER A 277 -24.61 12.93 -1.54
N MET A 278 -25.20 13.23 -0.39
CA MET A 278 -24.46 13.71 0.78
C MET A 278 -23.42 12.65 1.20
N PRO A 279 -22.11 12.98 1.16
CA PRO A 279 -21.05 12.02 1.47
C PRO A 279 -20.92 11.80 2.98
N ASP A 280 -20.25 10.71 3.36
CA ASP A 280 -19.80 10.54 4.75
C ASP A 280 -18.64 11.50 5.00
N THR A 281 -18.73 12.28 6.09
CA THR A 281 -17.76 13.32 6.41
C THR A 281 -17.21 13.18 7.83
N ARG A 282 -15.91 13.45 7.96
CA ARG A 282 -15.23 13.45 9.26
C ARG A 282 -14.28 14.63 9.38
N LEU A 283 -14.49 15.46 10.39
CA LEU A 283 -13.62 16.60 10.71
C LEU A 283 -12.44 16.17 11.58
N PHE A 284 -11.28 16.77 11.32
CA PHE A 284 -10.05 16.61 12.09
C PHE A 284 -9.49 18.00 12.41
N GLY A 285 -9.08 18.20 13.64
CA GLY A 285 -8.55 19.48 14.13
C GLY A 285 -8.79 19.63 15.64
N PRO A 286 -8.39 20.77 16.23
CA PRO A 286 -8.66 21.07 17.63
C PRO A 286 -10.18 21.10 17.90
N THR A 287 -10.63 20.51 19.00
CA THR A 287 -12.06 20.42 19.35
C THR A 287 -12.77 21.77 19.28
N ALA A 288 -12.16 22.82 19.85
CA ALA A 288 -12.72 24.17 19.83
C ALA A 288 -12.93 24.74 18.41
N SER A 289 -12.16 24.28 17.43
CA SER A 289 -12.25 24.72 16.02
C SER A 289 -13.24 23.88 15.22
N ILE A 290 -13.29 22.56 15.47
CA ILE A 290 -14.16 21.65 14.69
C ILE A 290 -15.60 21.57 15.22
N GLU A 291 -15.87 21.84 16.50
CA GLU A 291 -17.25 21.81 17.02
C GLU A 291 -18.17 22.81 16.32
N PRO A 292 -17.79 24.09 16.13
CA PRO A 292 -18.60 25.03 15.34
C PRO A 292 -18.84 24.54 13.91
N MET A 293 -17.82 23.98 13.25
CA MET A 293 -17.94 23.43 11.89
C MET A 293 -18.93 22.26 11.85
N ARG A 294 -18.90 21.38 12.85
CA ARG A 294 -19.84 20.27 12.97
C ARG A 294 -21.28 20.77 13.18
N THR A 295 -21.46 21.79 14.02
CA THR A 295 -22.76 22.42 14.21
C THR A 295 -23.31 23.00 12.90
N LYS A 296 -22.48 23.70 12.12
CA LYS A 296 -22.86 24.23 10.80
C LYS A 296 -23.28 23.12 9.84
N LEU A 297 -22.48 22.06 9.69
CA LEU A 297 -22.82 20.91 8.84
C LEU A 297 -24.20 20.32 9.19
N TYR A 298 -24.50 20.18 10.48
CA TYR A 298 -25.78 19.64 10.94
C TYR A 298 -26.94 20.61 10.68
N GLN A 299 -26.80 21.88 11.05
CA GLN A 299 -27.86 22.90 10.90
C GLN A 299 -28.20 23.15 9.43
N ASN A 300 -27.17 23.16 8.58
CA ASN A 300 -27.31 23.48 7.17
C ASN A 300 -27.60 22.24 6.31
N ALA A 301 -27.65 21.02 6.88
CA ALA A 301 -27.77 19.76 6.12
C ALA A 301 -28.93 19.75 5.10
N GLY A 302 -30.04 20.42 5.39
CA GLY A 302 -31.19 20.55 4.49
C GLY A 302 -30.95 21.40 3.24
N LEU A 303 -29.83 22.13 3.17
CA LEU A 303 -29.43 22.93 2.00
C LEU A 303 -28.71 22.11 0.92
N TRP A 304 -28.49 20.80 1.14
CA TRP A 304 -27.82 19.94 0.17
C TRP A 304 -28.60 19.87 -1.16
N ASP A 305 -27.97 20.33 -2.23
CA ASP A 305 -28.53 20.29 -3.58
C ASP A 305 -27.80 19.22 -4.41
N VAL A 306 -28.50 18.14 -4.75
CA VAL A 306 -27.98 17.03 -5.57
C VAL A 306 -27.60 17.49 -6.99
N LYS A 307 -28.07 18.65 -7.45
CA LYS A 307 -27.67 19.22 -8.74
C LYS A 307 -26.30 19.89 -8.71
N LYS A 308 -25.78 20.22 -7.53
CA LYS A 308 -24.44 20.81 -7.33
C LYS A 308 -23.40 19.76 -7.03
N LEU A 309 -22.13 20.12 -7.19
CA LEU A 309 -21.03 19.24 -6.83
C LEU A 309 -20.91 19.14 -5.29
N PRO A 310 -20.49 17.98 -4.75
CA PRO A 310 -20.31 17.82 -3.31
C PRO A 310 -19.42 18.87 -2.66
N ARG A 311 -18.32 19.31 -3.31
CA ARG A 311 -17.47 20.40 -2.81
C ARG A 311 -18.27 21.70 -2.63
N GLU A 312 -19.03 22.11 -3.65
CA GLU A 312 -19.84 23.34 -3.61
C GLU A 312 -20.90 23.30 -2.51
N ASN A 313 -21.53 22.13 -2.32
CA ASN A 313 -22.44 21.93 -1.20
C ASN A 313 -21.69 22.09 0.14
N LEU A 314 -20.53 21.45 0.31
CA LEU A 314 -19.75 21.54 1.55
C LEU A 314 -19.29 22.98 1.85
N GLU A 315 -18.96 23.77 0.84
CA GLU A 315 -18.63 25.20 0.99
C GLU A 315 -19.82 25.99 1.55
N VAL A 316 -21.03 25.74 1.03
CA VAL A 316 -22.26 26.35 1.56
C VAL A 316 -22.55 25.88 2.98
N LEU A 317 -22.48 24.56 3.23
CA LEU A 317 -22.80 23.98 4.53
C LEU A 317 -21.87 24.47 5.64
N LEU A 318 -20.57 24.62 5.34
CA LEU A 318 -19.55 25.09 6.28
C LEU A 318 -19.43 26.62 6.31
N GLU A 319 -20.15 27.33 5.44
CA GLU A 319 -20.11 28.78 5.25
C GLU A 319 -18.67 29.26 4.95
N LEU A 320 -18.02 28.60 3.99
CA LEU A 320 -16.68 28.95 3.53
C LEU A 320 -16.75 30.09 2.51
N GLU A 321 -16.73 31.34 2.98
CA GLU A 321 -16.84 32.54 2.12
C GLU A 321 -15.78 32.60 1.00
N GLY A 322 -14.59 32.03 1.24
CA GLY A 322 -13.48 31.93 0.28
C GLY A 322 -13.33 30.56 -0.40
N GLY A 323 -14.26 29.63 -0.17
CA GLY A 323 -14.16 28.24 -0.62
C GLY A 323 -13.09 27.43 0.13
N PHE A 324 -12.78 26.25 -0.40
CA PHE A 324 -11.68 25.43 0.13
C PHE A 324 -10.30 26.07 -0.13
N PRO A 325 -9.34 25.93 0.80
CA PRO A 325 -7.94 26.14 0.50
C PRO A 325 -7.50 25.28 -0.70
N SER A 326 -6.63 25.82 -1.54
CA SER A 326 -6.10 25.14 -2.73
C SER A 326 -4.59 25.37 -2.83
N PRO A 327 -3.85 24.53 -3.58
CA PRO A 327 -2.42 24.74 -3.85
C PRO A 327 -2.08 26.10 -4.48
N ILE A 328 -3.06 26.77 -5.09
CA ILE A 328 -2.91 28.09 -5.70
C ILE A 328 -3.08 29.20 -4.65
N SER A 329 -3.88 28.96 -3.61
CA SER A 329 -4.28 29.98 -2.63
C SER A 329 -3.57 29.88 -1.27
N THR A 330 -2.76 28.86 -1.01
CA THR A 330 -2.15 28.63 0.32
C THR A 330 -0.73 28.06 0.22
N ASN A 331 0.14 28.37 1.19
CA ASN A 331 1.49 27.81 1.25
C ASN A 331 1.47 26.39 1.87
N LYS A 332 2.33 25.50 1.38
CA LYS A 332 2.45 24.09 1.80
C LYS A 332 2.79 23.94 3.28
N ASP A 333 3.61 24.83 3.83
CA ASP A 333 4.07 24.75 5.21
C ASP A 333 2.96 25.11 6.23
N ASP A 334 1.96 25.90 5.82
CA ASP A 334 0.83 26.27 6.66
C ASP A 334 -0.18 25.12 6.85
N ILE A 335 -0.12 24.12 5.95
CA ILE A 335 -1.05 22.98 5.93
C ILE A 335 -0.36 21.71 6.44
N ASN A 336 0.90 21.49 6.05
CA ASN A 336 1.62 20.25 6.34
C ASN A 336 2.39 20.31 7.65
N VAL A 337 1.68 20.31 8.78
CA VAL A 337 2.33 20.31 10.10
C VAL A 337 2.79 18.89 10.47
N GLY A 338 4.10 18.70 10.61
CA GLY A 338 4.72 17.42 10.96
C GLY A 338 4.31 16.90 12.34
N CYS A 339 4.37 15.57 12.51
CA CYS A 339 4.09 14.92 13.79
C CYS A 339 5.09 15.36 14.87
N GLY A 340 4.61 15.66 16.08
CA GLY A 340 5.48 16.03 17.20
C GLY A 340 6.41 14.93 17.72
N ILE A 341 6.34 13.69 17.23
CA ILE A 341 7.19 12.58 17.69
C ILE A 341 8.23 12.22 16.63
N CYS A 342 7.79 11.89 15.41
CA CYS A 342 8.70 11.51 14.33
C CYS A 342 9.15 12.69 13.47
N TYR A 343 8.61 13.89 13.70
CA TYR A 343 8.88 15.13 12.95
C TYR A 343 8.60 15.07 11.45
N SER A 344 8.02 13.97 10.96
CA SER A 344 7.58 13.83 9.59
C SER A 344 6.11 14.20 9.44
N PHE A 345 5.75 14.79 8.30
CA PHE A 345 4.35 14.94 7.91
C PHE A 345 3.76 13.62 7.39
N ARG A 346 4.56 12.76 6.77
CA ARG A 346 4.13 11.43 6.32
C ARG A 346 4.99 10.34 6.93
N PHE A 347 4.35 9.38 7.57
CA PHE A 347 5.00 8.20 8.13
C PHE A 347 4.18 6.97 7.73
N GLU A 348 4.80 6.04 7.01
CA GLU A 348 4.15 4.84 6.46
C GLU A 348 2.85 5.15 5.69
N GLY A 349 2.87 6.21 4.87
CA GLY A 349 1.72 6.68 4.10
C GLY A 349 0.68 7.47 4.90
N GLN A 350 0.74 7.47 6.24
CA GLN A 350 -0.21 8.19 7.09
C GLN A 350 0.22 9.62 7.35
N VAL A 351 -0.77 10.49 7.56
CA VAL A 351 -0.61 11.88 8.01
C VAL A 351 -1.08 12.04 9.46
N PRO A 352 -0.63 13.06 10.21
CA PRO A 352 -1.11 13.31 11.55
C PRO A 352 -2.64 13.50 11.59
N ASP A 353 -3.28 12.74 12.47
CA ASP A 353 -4.74 12.72 12.64
C ASP A 353 -5.15 12.89 14.12
N GLN A 354 -4.18 12.91 15.04
CA GLN A 354 -4.38 13.16 16.46
C GLN A 354 -3.79 14.52 16.82
N LEU A 355 -4.57 15.42 17.41
CA LEU A 355 -4.06 16.69 17.93
C LEU A 355 -4.19 16.70 19.46
N CYS A 356 -3.28 17.40 20.13
CA CYS A 356 -3.45 17.69 21.54
C CYS A 356 -4.70 18.57 21.75
N SER A 357 -5.59 18.16 22.66
CA SER A 357 -6.82 18.89 22.98
C SER A 357 -6.58 20.27 23.62
N GLN A 358 -5.38 20.51 24.16
CA GLN A 358 -5.06 21.76 24.82
C GLN A 358 -4.89 22.89 23.79
N ALA A 359 -5.69 23.95 23.93
CA ALA A 359 -5.82 25.02 22.95
C ALA A 359 -4.49 25.74 22.61
N LYS A 360 -3.56 25.82 23.57
CA LYS A 360 -2.22 26.41 23.37
C LYS A 360 -1.20 25.45 22.76
N CYS A 361 -1.44 24.14 22.81
CA CYS A 361 -0.52 23.12 22.35
C CYS A 361 -0.84 22.73 20.91
N GLN A 362 -2.02 22.14 20.68
CA GLN A 362 -2.50 21.66 19.38
C GLN A 362 -1.49 20.82 18.56
N GLN A 363 -0.43 20.31 19.18
CA GLN A 363 0.61 19.56 18.48
C GLN A 363 -0.01 18.34 17.79
N PRO A 364 0.20 18.15 16.48
CA PRO A 364 -0.32 17.00 15.76
C PRO A 364 0.60 15.79 15.91
N PHE A 365 0.00 14.60 15.89
CA PHE A 365 0.68 13.32 15.96
C PHE A 365 0.06 12.31 14.99
N HIS A 366 0.90 11.46 14.39
CA HIS A 366 0.40 10.22 13.81
C HIS A 366 -0.17 9.34 14.93
N ARG A 367 -1.32 8.70 14.67
CA ARG A 367 -1.93 7.75 15.62
C ARG A 367 -0.95 6.67 16.08
N VAL A 368 -0.18 6.10 15.15
CA VAL A 368 0.83 5.07 15.43
C VAL A 368 1.90 5.60 16.38
N CYS A 369 2.53 6.73 16.05
CA CYS A 369 3.58 7.34 16.88
C CYS A 369 3.07 7.66 18.28
N LEU A 370 1.88 8.26 18.42
CA LEU A 370 1.31 8.58 19.72
C LEU A 370 0.95 7.32 20.52
N TYR A 371 0.44 6.29 19.85
CA TYR A 371 0.11 5.01 20.49
C TYR A 371 1.35 4.31 21.03
N GLU A 372 2.43 4.23 20.25
CA GLU A 372 3.70 3.64 20.67
C GLU A 372 4.34 4.43 21.82
N TRP A 373 4.34 5.76 21.71
CA TRP A 373 4.80 6.64 22.78
C TRP A 373 4.06 6.39 24.08
N LEU A 374 2.73 6.48 24.08
CA LEU A 374 1.94 6.30 25.31
C LEU A 374 2.12 4.89 25.88
N ARG A 375 2.25 3.86 25.04
CA ARG A 375 2.51 2.49 25.50
C ARG A 375 3.88 2.34 26.20
N SER A 376 4.86 3.18 25.88
CA SER A 376 6.18 3.19 26.52
C SER A 376 6.21 3.92 27.88
N VAL A 377 5.20 4.75 28.18
CA VAL A 377 5.15 5.57 29.38
C VAL A 377 4.49 4.80 30.54
N PRO A 378 5.17 4.59 31.68
CA PRO A 378 4.65 3.76 32.79
C PRO A 378 3.35 4.27 33.43
N THR A 379 3.10 5.59 33.35
CA THR A 379 1.90 6.23 33.93
C THR A 379 0.68 6.19 33.02
N THR A 380 0.83 5.72 31.78
CA THR A 380 -0.28 5.59 30.83
C THR A 380 -1.26 4.55 31.32
N ARG A 381 -2.55 4.92 31.35
CA ARG A 381 -3.65 4.02 31.65
C ARG A 381 -4.20 3.46 30.35
N GLN A 382 -4.57 2.18 30.35
CA GLN A 382 -5.26 1.55 29.24
C GLN A 382 -6.67 1.17 29.67
N SER A 383 -7.66 1.48 28.83
CA SER A 383 -9.01 0.94 28.93
C SER A 383 -9.43 0.42 27.56
N PHE A 384 -9.74 -0.88 27.47
CA PHE A 384 -9.96 -1.60 26.22
C PHE A 384 -8.82 -1.36 25.21
N HIS A 385 -9.13 -0.78 24.03
CA HIS A 385 -8.19 -0.49 22.96
C HIS A 385 -7.72 0.98 22.95
N THR A 386 -7.97 1.71 24.03
CA THR A 386 -7.70 3.14 24.16
C THR A 386 -6.70 3.41 25.28
N LEU A 387 -5.65 4.16 24.97
CA LEU A 387 -4.63 4.63 25.90
C LEU A 387 -4.92 6.07 26.32
N PHE A 388 -4.78 6.33 27.62
CA PHE A 388 -4.95 7.63 28.26
C PHE A 388 -3.65 7.99 28.96
N GLY A 389 -3.03 9.09 28.57
CA GLY A 389 -1.79 9.55 29.18
C GLY A 389 -1.58 11.04 29.00
N SER A 390 -0.33 11.47 29.07
CA SER A 390 0.07 12.88 28.98
C SER A 390 0.67 13.20 27.62
N CYS A 391 0.31 14.35 27.07
CA CYS A 391 0.87 14.90 25.85
C CYS A 391 2.39 15.13 26.03
N PRO A 392 3.25 14.69 25.08
CA PRO A 392 4.71 14.85 25.19
C PRO A 392 5.18 16.31 25.29
N TYR A 393 4.35 17.26 24.82
CA TYR A 393 4.72 18.67 24.70
C TYR A 393 4.22 19.53 25.86
N CYS A 394 2.99 19.29 26.33
CA CYS A 394 2.36 20.15 27.34
C CYS A 394 1.96 19.42 28.63
N GLY A 395 2.13 18.10 28.71
CA GLY A 395 1.77 17.31 29.90
C GLY A 395 0.28 17.06 30.10
N GLU A 396 -0.59 17.81 29.40
CA GLU A 396 -2.04 17.67 29.48
C GLU A 396 -2.55 16.32 28.98
N THR A 397 -3.75 15.95 29.40
CA THR A 397 -4.35 14.65 29.06
C THR A 397 -4.53 14.53 27.54
N ILE A 398 -4.05 13.41 26.98
CA ILE A 398 -4.26 13.03 25.59
C ILE A 398 -4.68 11.55 25.52
N THR A 399 -5.45 11.22 24.49
CA THR A 399 -6.01 9.88 24.32
C THR A 399 -5.77 9.41 22.89
N THR A 400 -5.43 8.14 22.72
CA THR A 400 -5.31 7.53 21.40
C THR A 400 -5.76 6.08 21.44
N SER A 401 -6.22 5.55 20.31
CA SER A 401 -6.60 4.15 20.17
C SER A 401 -5.56 3.41 19.32
N ALA A 402 -5.52 2.08 19.46
CA ALA A 402 -4.71 1.25 18.57
C ALA A 402 -4.99 1.60 17.09
N PRO A 403 -3.94 1.71 16.24
CA PRO A 403 -4.13 1.91 14.81
C PRO A 403 -4.91 0.73 14.22
N LYS A 404 -5.83 1.02 13.28
CA LYS A 404 -6.55 -0.01 12.54
C LYS A 404 -5.54 -0.68 11.60
N THR A 405 -5.35 -1.99 11.77
CA THR A 405 -4.53 -2.84 10.89
C THR A 405 -5.12 -2.99 9.52
#